data_AF-A0A7S4IZ47-F1
#
_entry.id   AF-A0A7S4IZ47-F1
#
_cell.length_a   1.000
_cell.length_b   1.000
_cell.length_c   1.000
_cell.angle_alpha   90.00
_cell.angle_beta   90.00
_cell.angle_gamma   90.00
#
_symmetry.space_group_name_H-M   'P 1'
#
loop_
_entity.id
_entity.type
_entity.pdbx_description
1 polymer ?
#
loop_
_entity_poly.entity_id
_entity_poly.type
_entity_poly.pdbx_seq_one_letter_code
_entity_poly.pdbx_strand_id
1 'polypeptide(L)'
;HHHQTTTTSTTTTTTSTTTSSSSSPHLVYAGECTAHLKCGLCQGDCDGTQTCADGLACKERDAYEHVPGCSGRGDHSRDYCYDPHAVVDPGEPDDDITTLADAECTEGHPCPVCRGDCDGDHDCRHGLVCHQRDDYDVPVPGCTGTGTKDYDYCV
;
A
#
# COMPACT_ATOMS: atom_id res chain seq x y z
N HIS A 1 -58.59 -27.48 6.13
CA HIS A 1 -57.85 -26.81 5.04
C HIS A 1 -56.89 -25.81 5.64
N HIS A 2 -55.57 -26.06 5.54
CA HIS A 2 -54.53 -25.16 6.03
C HIS A 2 -54.23 -24.11 4.96
N HIS A 3 -54.48 -22.83 5.27
CA HIS A 3 -53.99 -21.72 4.46
C HIS A 3 -52.52 -21.46 4.82
N GLN A 4 -51.61 -21.78 3.91
CA GLN A 4 -50.21 -21.40 4.01
C GLN A 4 -50.06 -19.94 3.58
N THR A 5 -49.58 -19.09 4.48
CA THR A 5 -49.18 -17.71 4.22
C THR A 5 -47.82 -17.71 3.52
N THR A 6 -47.77 -17.14 2.32
CA THR A 6 -46.53 -16.94 1.54
C THR A 6 -45.95 -15.56 1.87
N THR A 7 -44.76 -15.52 2.46
CA THR A 7 -44.03 -14.27 2.72
C THR A 7 -43.07 -14.00 1.56
N THR A 8 -43.29 -12.92 0.82
CA THR A 8 -42.41 -12.47 -0.27
C THR A 8 -41.26 -11.64 0.30
N SER A 9 -40.05 -12.19 0.31
CA SER A 9 -38.83 -11.46 0.65
C SER A 9 -38.43 -10.54 -0.50
N THR A 10 -38.38 -9.24 -0.23
CA THR A 10 -37.95 -8.22 -1.19
C THR A 10 -36.43 -8.08 -1.10
N THR A 11 -35.71 -8.54 -2.12
CA THR A 11 -34.25 -8.37 -2.22
C THR A 11 -33.96 -6.99 -2.80
N THR A 12 -33.50 -6.06 -1.96
CA THR A 12 -33.03 -4.74 -2.39
C THR A 12 -31.64 -4.90 -3.00
N THR A 13 -31.56 -4.91 -4.33
CA THR A 13 -30.29 -4.83 -5.06
C THR A 13 -29.77 -3.40 -4.99
N THR A 14 -28.86 -3.13 -4.05
CA THR A 14 -28.10 -1.88 -4.03
C THR A 14 -27.09 -1.95 -5.16
N THR A 15 -27.39 -1.27 -6.27
CA THR A 15 -26.42 -1.02 -7.34
C THR A 15 -25.42 0.01 -6.82
N SER A 16 -24.33 -0.48 -6.23
CA SER A 16 -23.18 0.35 -5.89
C SER A 16 -22.51 0.78 -7.19
N THR A 17 -22.66 2.06 -7.52
CA THR A 17 -21.94 2.75 -8.59
C THR A 17 -20.44 2.68 -8.29
N THR A 18 -19.73 1.83 -9.03
CA THR A 18 -18.27 1.77 -9.08
C THR A 18 -17.73 2.99 -9.82
N THR A 19 -17.52 4.08 -9.08
CA THR A 19 -16.46 5.05 -9.42
C THR A 19 -15.13 4.44 -9.01
N SER A 20 -14.44 3.85 -9.99
CA SER A 20 -13.07 3.36 -9.87
C SER A 20 -12.11 4.54 -9.68
N SER A 21 -11.83 4.88 -8.44
CA SER A 21 -10.61 5.58 -8.04
C SER A 21 -9.68 4.53 -7.46
N SER A 22 -8.64 4.16 -8.21
CA SER A 22 -7.62 3.18 -7.86
C SER A 22 -6.64 3.72 -6.81
N SER A 23 -7.14 4.17 -5.67
CA SER A 23 -6.29 4.59 -4.55
C SER A 23 -6.28 3.48 -3.50
N SER A 24 -5.12 2.90 -3.23
CA SER A 24 -4.90 1.94 -2.16
C SER A 24 -5.44 2.46 -0.81
N PRO A 25 -6.18 1.67 -0.03
CA PRO A 25 -6.79 2.12 1.22
C PRO A 25 -5.74 2.59 2.25
N HIS A 26 -6.03 3.67 2.98
CA HIS A 26 -5.08 4.25 3.94
C HIS A 26 -4.99 3.43 5.23
N LEU A 27 -3.81 3.33 5.81
CA LEU A 27 -3.57 2.68 7.11
C LEU A 27 -4.31 3.40 8.24
N VAL A 28 -5.12 2.66 9.01
CA VAL A 28 -5.90 3.21 10.13
C VAL A 28 -5.82 2.34 11.39
N TYR A 29 -5.86 2.99 12.56
CA TYR A 29 -6.08 2.29 13.82
C TYR A 29 -7.57 1.99 13.99
N ALA A 30 -7.94 0.72 13.91
CA ALA A 30 -9.30 0.24 14.17
C ALA A 30 -9.51 -0.24 15.62
N GLY A 31 -8.43 -0.25 16.43
CA GLY A 31 -8.41 -0.81 17.78
C GLY A 31 -7.63 -2.13 17.85
N GLU A 32 -7.52 -2.72 19.03
CA GLU A 32 -6.90 -4.03 19.21
C GLU A 32 -7.71 -5.11 18.49
N CYS A 33 -7.14 -5.71 17.45
CA CYS A 33 -7.80 -6.74 16.68
C CYS A 33 -7.80 -8.05 17.47
N THR A 34 -8.92 -8.77 17.49
CA THR A 34 -9.03 -10.06 18.18
C THR A 34 -9.67 -11.10 17.29
N ALA A 35 -9.66 -12.37 17.73
CA ALA A 35 -10.36 -13.44 17.02
C ALA A 35 -11.88 -13.20 16.87
N HIS A 36 -12.49 -12.36 17.73
CA HIS A 36 -13.92 -12.04 17.69
C HIS A 36 -14.22 -10.67 17.06
N LEU A 37 -13.21 -9.79 16.99
CA LEU A 37 -13.29 -8.47 16.37
C LEU A 37 -12.10 -8.31 15.46
N LYS A 38 -12.24 -8.86 14.25
CA LYS A 38 -11.17 -8.92 13.26
C LYS A 38 -10.98 -7.58 12.56
N CYS A 39 -9.74 -7.23 12.26
CA CYS A 39 -9.41 -6.05 11.45
C CYS A 39 -9.52 -6.35 9.96
N GLY A 40 -9.98 -5.36 9.19
CA GLY A 40 -10.04 -5.40 7.74
C GLY A 40 -8.73 -4.97 7.08
N LEU A 41 -8.72 -4.92 5.75
CA LEU A 41 -7.58 -4.47 4.96
C LEU A 41 -7.14 -3.07 5.39
N CYS A 42 -5.82 -2.89 5.60
CA CYS A 42 -5.17 -1.66 6.05
C CYS A 42 -5.61 -1.18 7.44
N GLN A 43 -6.12 -2.10 8.27
CA GLN A 43 -6.50 -1.80 9.65
C GLN A 43 -5.59 -2.56 10.62
N GLY A 44 -5.17 -1.85 11.67
CA GLY A 44 -4.43 -2.39 12.81
C GLY A 44 -5.21 -2.20 14.12
N ASP A 45 -4.80 -2.78 15.23
CA ASP A 45 -3.50 -3.41 15.55
C ASP A 45 -3.61 -4.94 15.62
N CYS A 46 -3.07 -5.67 14.64
CA CYS A 46 -3.21 -7.13 14.58
C CYS A 46 -2.05 -7.85 15.27
N ASP A 47 -2.32 -8.73 16.26
CA ASP A 47 -1.27 -9.59 16.84
C ASP A 47 -1.02 -10.90 16.05
N GLY A 48 -1.40 -10.93 14.77
CA GLY A 48 -1.23 -12.09 13.90
C GLY A 48 -2.44 -12.41 13.03
N THR A 49 -2.23 -13.22 12.01
CA THR A 49 -3.20 -13.47 10.91
C THR A 49 -4.60 -13.88 11.38
N GLN A 50 -4.74 -14.58 12.51
CA GLN A 50 -6.04 -14.96 13.07
C GLN A 50 -6.92 -13.77 13.51
N THR A 51 -6.34 -12.61 13.79
CA THR A 51 -7.06 -11.38 14.17
C THR A 51 -7.39 -10.51 12.95
N CYS A 52 -7.01 -10.94 11.75
CA CYS A 52 -7.41 -10.32 10.48
C CYS A 52 -8.65 -11.00 9.89
N ALA A 53 -9.38 -10.24 9.07
CA ALA A 53 -10.48 -10.74 8.25
C ALA A 53 -10.00 -11.88 7.34
N ASP A 54 -10.92 -12.75 6.95
CA ASP A 54 -10.56 -13.95 6.19
C ASP A 54 -9.90 -13.59 4.86
N GLY A 55 -8.81 -14.29 4.53
CA GLY A 55 -8.00 -14.03 3.33
C GLY A 55 -6.92 -12.96 3.51
N LEU A 56 -6.87 -12.26 4.64
CA LEU A 56 -5.81 -11.30 4.96
C LEU A 56 -4.74 -11.93 5.84
N ALA A 57 -3.53 -11.36 5.79
CA ALA A 57 -2.41 -11.68 6.67
C ALA A 57 -2.08 -10.48 7.54
N CYS A 58 -1.42 -10.70 8.68
CA CYS A 58 -0.95 -9.62 9.53
C CYS A 58 0.50 -9.27 9.19
N LYS A 59 0.77 -7.98 8.92
CA LYS A 59 2.11 -7.45 8.75
C LYS A 59 2.57 -6.88 10.09
N GLU A 60 3.36 -7.68 10.81
CA GLU A 60 4.05 -7.24 12.02
C GLU A 60 5.16 -6.25 11.65
N ARG A 61 5.30 -5.16 12.44
CA ARG A 61 6.21 -4.04 12.13
C ARG A 61 6.94 -3.55 13.37
N ASP A 62 8.23 -3.25 13.21
CA ASP A 62 9.06 -2.68 14.28
C ASP A 62 9.08 -1.15 14.25
N ALA A 63 8.79 -0.54 13.10
CA ALA A 63 8.75 0.92 12.94
C ALA A 63 7.67 1.34 11.92
N TYR A 64 8.08 1.72 10.71
CA TYR A 64 7.21 2.27 9.66
C TYR A 64 7.31 1.46 8.37
N GLU A 65 7.56 0.16 8.46
CA GLU A 65 7.68 -0.71 7.31
C GLU A 65 6.41 -0.63 6.45
N HIS A 66 6.61 -0.65 5.13
CA HIS A 66 5.51 -0.60 4.18
C HIS A 66 4.56 -1.80 4.34
N VAL A 67 3.25 -1.53 4.20
CA VAL A 67 2.18 -2.53 4.26
C VAL A 67 1.61 -2.71 2.84
N PRO A 68 1.81 -3.88 2.20
CA PRO A 68 1.41 -4.09 0.81
C PRO A 68 -0.07 -3.79 0.55
N GLY A 69 -0.34 -3.04 -0.53
CA GLY A 69 -1.69 -2.68 -0.94
C GLY A 69 -2.36 -1.63 -0.05
N CYS A 70 -1.60 -0.98 0.83
CA CYS A 70 -2.08 0.09 1.70
C CYS A 70 -1.30 1.38 1.45
N SER A 71 -1.98 2.51 1.55
CA SER A 71 -1.36 3.83 1.48
C SER A 71 -1.11 4.43 2.87
N GLY A 72 -0.17 5.37 2.91
CA GLY A 72 0.21 6.05 4.14
C GLY A 72 1.20 5.25 4.99
N ARG A 73 1.88 5.96 5.89
CA ARG A 73 2.95 5.42 6.73
C ARG A 73 2.43 4.59 7.92
N GLY A 74 1.22 4.89 8.36
CA GLY A 74 0.67 4.38 9.62
C GLY A 74 1.48 4.87 10.84
N ASP A 75 1.10 4.41 12.02
CA ASP A 75 1.82 4.74 13.26
C ASP A 75 2.96 3.76 13.57
N HIS A 76 3.93 4.23 14.37
CA HIS A 76 5.15 3.49 14.71
C HIS A 76 4.85 2.14 15.39
N SER A 77 5.49 1.07 14.92
CA SER A 77 5.37 -0.32 15.43
C SER A 77 3.96 -0.91 15.44
N ARG A 78 3.00 -0.31 14.73
CA ARG A 78 1.65 -0.87 14.63
C ARG A 78 1.59 -1.99 13.60
N ASP A 79 0.85 -3.03 13.87
CA ASP A 79 0.64 -4.13 12.95
C ASP A 79 -0.65 -3.94 12.14
N TYR A 80 -0.62 -4.25 10.84
CA TYR A 80 -1.77 -4.04 9.97
C TYR A 80 -2.11 -5.28 9.16
N CYS A 81 -3.41 -5.52 9.01
CA CYS A 81 -3.91 -6.54 8.12
C CYS A 81 -3.73 -6.10 6.66
N TYR A 82 -3.16 -6.97 5.84
CA TYR A 82 -2.92 -6.75 4.41
C TYR A 82 -3.34 -7.96 3.59
N ASP A 83 -3.55 -7.77 2.29
CA ASP A 83 -3.82 -8.88 1.38
C ASP A 83 -2.48 -9.49 0.91
N PRO A 84 -2.15 -10.75 1.26
CA PRO A 84 -0.91 -11.40 0.84
C PRO A 84 -0.88 -11.72 -0.66
N HIS A 85 -2.03 -11.64 -1.33
CA HIS A 85 -2.21 -11.83 -2.76
C HIS A 85 -2.49 -10.52 -3.49
N ALA A 86 -2.57 -9.39 -2.79
CA ALA A 86 -2.41 -8.10 -3.45
C ALA A 86 -1.04 -8.16 -4.09
N VAL A 87 -1.04 -8.26 -5.43
CA VAL A 87 0.15 -7.95 -6.19
C VAL A 87 0.56 -6.58 -5.67
N VAL A 88 1.74 -6.52 -5.05
CA VAL A 88 2.54 -5.31 -5.11
C VAL A 88 2.60 -5.06 -6.61
N ASP A 89 1.66 -4.27 -7.13
CA ASP A 89 1.83 -3.73 -8.45
C ASP A 89 3.16 -3.03 -8.29
N PRO A 90 4.24 -3.49 -8.96
CA PRO A 90 5.48 -2.76 -8.89
C PRO A 90 5.14 -1.28 -9.10
N GLY A 91 4.15 -0.99 -9.97
CA GLY A 91 3.47 0.24 -10.36
C GLY A 91 3.00 1.27 -9.33
N GLU A 92 2.71 0.96 -8.07
CA GLU A 92 2.10 1.99 -7.20
C GLU A 92 3.08 3.14 -6.91
N PRO A 93 2.65 4.41 -7.04
CA PRO A 93 3.45 5.55 -6.71
C PRO A 93 3.53 5.72 -5.19
N ASP A 94 4.54 5.13 -4.58
CA ASP A 94 4.84 5.38 -3.18
C ASP A 94 5.39 6.82 -3.06
N ASP A 95 4.64 7.75 -2.47
CA ASP A 95 5.12 9.13 -2.18
C ASP A 95 6.24 9.16 -1.10
N ASP A 96 6.67 8.00 -0.60
CA ASP A 96 7.67 7.83 0.47
C ASP A 96 8.92 7.16 -0.11
N ILE A 97 10.08 7.80 0.07
CA ILE A 97 11.40 7.22 -0.23
C ILE A 97 11.61 6.03 0.71
N THR A 98 11.12 4.84 0.33
CA THR A 98 11.33 3.63 1.14
C THR A 98 12.81 3.26 1.13
N THR A 99 13.32 2.89 2.30
CA THR A 99 14.69 2.43 2.60
C THR A 99 15.12 1.16 1.88
N LEU A 100 14.35 0.67 0.90
CA LEU A 100 14.78 -0.39 -0.01
C LEU A 100 15.60 0.20 -1.17
N ALA A 101 16.50 1.15 -0.88
CA ALA A 101 17.41 1.75 -1.85
C ALA A 101 18.16 0.69 -2.69
N ASP A 102 18.23 -0.57 -2.25
CA ASP A 102 18.91 -1.65 -2.98
C ASP A 102 18.10 -2.32 -4.11
N ALA A 103 17.03 -1.71 -4.63
CA ALA A 103 16.42 -2.18 -5.89
C ALA A 103 17.11 -1.47 -7.05
N GLU A 104 18.27 -2.00 -7.49
CA GLU A 104 18.94 -1.55 -8.72
C GLU A 104 17.90 -1.42 -9.84
N CYS A 105 17.64 -0.18 -10.28
CA CYS A 105 16.76 0.08 -11.41
C CYS A 105 17.40 -0.61 -12.63
N THR A 106 16.62 -1.42 -13.35
CA THR A 106 17.11 -2.08 -14.56
C THR A 106 16.07 -1.98 -15.66
N GLU A 107 16.49 -2.17 -16.92
CA GLU A 107 15.56 -2.19 -18.07
C GLU A 107 14.41 -3.21 -17.90
N GLY A 108 14.64 -4.30 -17.16
CA GLY A 108 13.62 -5.31 -16.82
C GLY A 108 12.82 -5.00 -15.55
N HIS A 109 13.23 -4.01 -14.76
CA HIS A 109 12.59 -3.61 -13.52
C HIS A 109 12.72 -2.09 -13.30
N PRO A 110 12.00 -1.27 -14.10
CA PRO A 110 12.08 0.18 -14.00
C PRO A 110 11.49 0.70 -12.69
N CYS A 111 12.11 1.73 -12.16
CA CYS A 111 11.85 2.30 -10.85
C CYS A 111 10.52 3.06 -10.78
N PRO A 112 9.74 2.87 -9.69
CA PRO A 112 8.60 3.71 -9.34
C PRO A 112 9.03 5.16 -9.07
N VAL A 113 8.05 6.06 -8.97
CA VAL A 113 8.28 7.41 -8.42
C VAL A 113 8.87 7.31 -7.00
N CYS A 114 9.69 8.28 -6.63
CA CYS A 114 10.40 8.31 -5.35
C CYS A 114 11.30 7.08 -5.12
N ARG A 115 11.78 6.46 -6.21
CA ARG A 115 12.76 5.38 -6.15
C ARG A 115 13.94 5.61 -7.09
N GLY A 116 15.10 5.16 -6.62
CA GLY A 116 16.39 5.16 -7.30
C GLY A 116 17.03 3.78 -7.24
N ASP A 117 18.24 3.58 -7.76
CA ASP A 117 19.22 4.54 -8.33
C ASP A 117 19.12 4.56 -9.87
N CYS A 118 18.45 5.56 -10.46
CA CYS A 118 18.27 5.61 -11.92
C CYS A 118 19.46 6.29 -12.61
N ASP A 119 20.01 5.72 -13.68
CA ASP A 119 21.09 6.38 -14.46
C ASP A 119 20.51 7.27 -15.58
N GLY A 120 19.27 7.03 -15.97
CA GLY A 120 18.50 7.90 -16.85
C GLY A 120 17.02 7.50 -16.95
N ASP A 121 16.22 8.28 -17.68
CA ASP A 121 14.75 8.10 -17.76
C ASP A 121 14.28 6.67 -18.14
N HIS A 122 15.11 5.93 -18.88
CA HIS A 122 14.83 4.54 -19.25
C HIS A 122 14.81 3.55 -18.08
N ASP A 123 15.46 3.90 -16.98
CA ASP A 123 15.46 3.14 -15.73
C ASP A 123 14.22 3.45 -14.89
N CYS A 124 13.45 4.46 -15.29
CA CYS A 124 12.22 4.86 -14.65
C CYS A 124 11.01 4.28 -15.38
N ARG A 125 9.90 4.13 -14.64
CA ARG A 125 8.64 3.76 -15.27
C ARG A 125 8.18 4.80 -16.27
N HIS A 126 7.40 4.31 -17.22
CA HIS A 126 6.89 5.14 -18.30
C HIS A 126 6.22 6.41 -17.79
N GLY A 127 6.74 7.56 -18.23
CA GLY A 127 6.21 8.89 -17.90
C GLY A 127 6.89 9.56 -16.70
N LEU A 128 7.86 8.91 -16.05
CA LEU A 128 8.70 9.50 -15.02
C LEU A 128 10.03 9.97 -15.62
N VAL A 129 10.67 10.92 -14.94
CA VAL A 129 12.00 11.47 -15.29
C VAL A 129 12.98 11.13 -14.19
N CYS A 130 14.19 10.74 -14.57
CA CYS A 130 15.25 10.50 -13.61
C CYS A 130 15.83 11.84 -13.12
N HIS A 131 15.61 12.13 -11.84
CA HIS A 131 16.09 13.34 -11.20
C HIS A 131 17.50 13.11 -10.62
N GLN A 132 18.50 13.53 -11.40
CA GLN A 132 19.90 13.42 -10.99
C GLN A 132 20.23 14.32 -9.81
N ARG A 133 20.94 13.79 -8.81
CA ARG A 133 21.33 14.49 -7.59
C ARG A 133 22.83 14.42 -7.35
N ASP A 134 23.47 15.58 -7.40
CA ASP A 134 24.90 15.71 -7.08
C ASP A 134 25.19 15.84 -5.57
N ASP A 135 24.18 16.23 -4.77
CA ASP A 135 24.32 16.57 -3.34
C ASP A 135 23.22 15.96 -2.46
N TYR A 136 23.61 15.53 -1.24
CA TYR A 136 22.75 14.79 -0.31
C TYR A 136 21.63 15.64 0.32
N ASP A 137 21.77 16.96 0.37
CA ASP A 137 20.82 17.88 1.02
C ASP A 137 19.70 18.40 0.09
N VAL A 138 19.69 17.99 -1.18
CA VAL A 138 18.63 18.39 -2.12
C VAL A 138 17.42 17.45 -1.95
N PRO A 139 16.23 17.96 -1.60
CA PRO A 139 15.01 17.16 -1.55
C PRO A 139 14.66 16.60 -2.93
N VAL A 140 14.11 15.39 -2.98
CA VAL A 140 13.58 14.80 -4.21
C VAL A 140 12.21 15.44 -4.52
N PRO A 141 12.03 16.13 -5.65
CA PRO A 141 10.78 16.80 -5.98
C PRO A 141 9.57 15.85 -5.94
N GLY A 142 8.49 16.24 -5.25
CA GLY A 142 7.27 15.43 -5.17
C GLY A 142 7.33 14.28 -4.16
N CYS A 143 8.51 14.00 -3.59
CA CYS A 143 8.70 12.90 -2.65
C CYS A 143 8.85 13.39 -1.21
N THR A 144 8.44 12.55 -0.27
CA THR A 144 8.66 12.78 1.16
C THR A 144 9.86 11.97 1.66
N GLY A 145 10.52 12.47 2.71
CA GLY A 145 11.72 11.84 3.29
C GLY A 145 13.03 12.43 2.79
N THR A 146 14.13 11.75 3.12
CA THR A 146 15.49 12.16 2.74
C THR A 146 16.04 11.11 1.78
N GLY A 147 16.52 11.54 0.61
CA GLY A 147 17.15 10.64 -0.34
C GLY A 147 18.47 10.07 0.17
N THR A 148 18.84 8.91 -0.34
CA THR A 148 20.15 8.28 -0.18
C THR A 148 21.21 9.14 -0.88
N LYS A 149 22.42 9.13 -0.33
CA LYS A 149 23.57 9.83 -0.89
C LYS A 149 24.02 9.12 -2.17
N ASP A 150 24.39 9.90 -3.18
CA ASP A 150 24.86 9.42 -4.50
C ASP A 150 23.80 8.60 -5.25
N TYR A 151 22.50 8.82 -4.95
CA TYR A 151 21.37 8.16 -5.59
C TYR A 151 20.51 9.16 -6.35
N ASP A 152 20.08 8.73 -7.52
CA ASP A 152 19.15 9.43 -8.41
C ASP A 152 17.74 8.86 -8.28
N TYR A 153 16.69 9.66 -8.51
CA TYR A 153 15.32 9.25 -8.21
C TYR A 153 14.34 9.55 -9.34
N CYS A 154 13.47 8.60 -9.66
CA CYS A 154 12.38 8.80 -10.62
C CYS A 154 11.29 9.71 -10.02
N VAL A 155 10.88 10.76 -10.74
CA VAL A 155 9.84 11.73 -10.35
C VAL A 155 8.87 12.04 -11.49
#